data_AF-A0AAI8AN93-F1
#
_entry.id   AF-A0AAI8AN93-F1
#
_cell.length_a   1.000
_cell.length_b   1.000
_cell.length_c   1.000
_cell.angle_alpha   90.00
_cell.angle_beta   90.00
_cell.angle_gamma   90.00
#
_symmetry.space_group_name_H-M   'P 1'
#
loop_
_entity.id
_entity.type
_entity.pdbx_description
1 polymer ?
#
loop_
_entity_poly.entity_id
_entity_poly.type
_entity_poly.pdbx_seq_one_letter_code
_entity_poly.pdbx_strand_id
1 'polypeptide(L)'
;MQDGLDIFMQVLSYGGAIGVAIFSIPEVINIARFKRTHHLNKILFIILFLASLCFFVSGVYFCIKSTEVAFQAAVTTANGISMLSSGFILVQKFWNIHNAKKLGITEAEFAQKRVKKV
;
A
#
# COMPACT_ATOMS: atom_id res chain seq x y z
N MET A 1 13.66 31.25 10.45
CA MET A 1 14.20 29.88 10.59
C MET A 1 13.10 28.81 10.54
N GLN A 2 11.84 29.17 10.82
CA GLN A 2 10.66 28.31 10.72
C GLN A 2 10.37 27.84 9.27
N ASP A 3 10.44 28.76 8.29
CA ASP A 3 10.09 28.48 6.88
C ASP A 3 10.97 27.40 6.22
N GLY A 4 12.24 27.31 6.63
CA GLY A 4 13.16 26.29 6.08
C GLY A 4 12.88 24.87 6.60
N LEU A 5 12.41 24.75 7.85
CA LEU A 5 12.03 23.47 8.44
C LEU A 5 10.73 22.95 7.79
N ASP A 6 9.78 23.84 7.54
CA ASP A 6 8.49 23.50 6.94
C ASP A 6 8.66 23.02 5.49
N ILE A 7 9.49 23.70 4.69
CA ILE A 7 9.82 23.26 3.32
C ILE A 7 10.54 21.90 3.34
N PHE A 8 11.48 21.70 4.25
CA PHE A 8 12.20 20.43 4.38
C PHE A 8 11.25 19.27 4.74
N MET A 9 10.34 19.50 5.69
CA MET A 9 9.32 18.51 6.09
C MET A 9 8.36 18.18 4.94
N GLN A 10 7.97 19.17 4.13
CA GLN A 10 7.14 18.95 2.94
C GLN A 10 7.87 18.10 1.89
N VAL A 11 9.13 18.40 1.59
CA VAL A 11 9.94 17.64 0.61
C VAL A 11 10.15 16.20 1.07
N LEU A 12 10.47 15.98 2.35
CA LEU A 12 10.59 14.62 2.91
C LEU A 12 9.27 13.86 2.85
N SER A 13 8.16 14.52 3.16
CA SER A 13 6.83 13.90 3.12
C SER A 13 6.45 13.50 1.69
N TYR A 14 6.73 14.35 0.70
CA TYR A 14 6.44 14.10 -0.71
C TYR A 14 7.34 13.00 -1.29
N GLY A 15 8.65 13.09 -1.05
CA GLY A 15 9.62 12.09 -1.49
C GLY A 15 9.37 10.72 -0.85
N GLY A 16 9.00 10.70 0.43
CA GLY A 16 8.60 9.49 1.13
C GLY A 16 7.33 8.86 0.55
N ALA A 17 6.26 9.63 0.39
CA ALA A 17 4.98 9.14 -0.13
C ALA A 17 5.08 8.64 -1.58
N ILE A 18 5.80 9.38 -2.44
CA ILE A 18 6.04 8.99 -3.83
C ILE A 18 6.95 7.77 -3.91
N GLY A 19 8.02 7.73 -3.11
CA GLY A 19 8.92 6.59 -3.07
C GLY A 19 8.16 5.32 -2.72
N VAL A 20 7.38 5.34 -1.65
CA VAL A 20 6.55 4.20 -1.23
C VAL A 20 5.56 3.77 -2.31
N ALA A 21 4.88 4.73 -2.94
CA ALA A 21 3.95 4.44 -4.03
C ALA A 21 4.67 3.75 -5.21
N ILE A 22 5.80 4.30 -5.69
CA ILE A 22 6.58 3.76 -6.81
C ILE A 22 7.10 2.36 -6.51
N PHE A 23 7.68 2.13 -5.32
CA PHE A 23 8.21 0.82 -4.94
C PHE A 23 7.12 -0.24 -4.78
N SER A 24 5.88 0.15 -4.46
CA SER A 24 4.77 -0.78 -4.30
C SER A 24 4.15 -1.26 -5.63
N ILE A 25 4.28 -0.48 -6.71
CA ILE A 25 3.63 -0.78 -8.01
C ILE A 25 4.10 -2.11 -8.64
N PRO A 26 5.41 -2.41 -8.77
CA PRO A 26 5.87 -3.66 -9.35
C PRO A 26 5.34 -4.88 -8.57
N GLU A 27 5.25 -4.75 -7.25
CA GLU A 27 4.77 -5.82 -6.38
C GLU A 27 3.27 -6.06 -6.57
N VAL A 28 2.47 -4.99 -6.65
CA VAL A 28 1.04 -5.09 -6.99
C VAL A 28 0.83 -5.77 -8.35
N ILE A 29 1.61 -5.39 -9.36
CA ILE A 29 1.53 -5.99 -10.71
C ILE A 29 1.90 -7.48 -10.65
N ASN A 30 2.97 -7.83 -9.94
CA ASN A 30 3.40 -9.21 -9.77
C ASN A 30 2.35 -10.06 -9.05
N ILE A 31 1.70 -9.52 -8.02
CA ILE A 31 0.65 -10.23 -7.28
C ILE A 31 -0.63 -10.34 -8.10
N ALA A 32 -0.99 -9.30 -8.87
CA ALA A 32 -2.13 -9.35 -9.77
C ALA A 32 -1.94 -10.41 -10.87
N ARG A 33 -0.74 -10.50 -11.44
CA ARG A 33 -0.41 -11.42 -12.54
C ARG A 33 -0.15 -12.85 -12.05
N PHE A 34 0.73 -13.01 -11.08
CA PHE A 34 1.21 -14.31 -10.62
C PHE A 34 0.47 -14.84 -9.39
N LYS A 35 -0.35 -14.02 -8.71
CA LYS A 35 -1.15 -14.44 -7.53
C LYS A 35 -0.30 -15.09 -6.40
N ARG A 36 1.02 -14.92 -6.44
CA ARG A 36 1.99 -15.47 -5.48
C ARG A 36 2.19 -14.46 -4.37
N THR A 37 1.88 -14.86 -3.14
CA THR A 37 1.98 -13.99 -1.95
C THR A 37 2.87 -14.55 -0.85
N HIS A 38 3.45 -15.75 -1.05
CA HIS A 38 4.20 -16.49 -0.02
C HIS A 38 5.43 -15.74 0.51
N HIS A 39 6.16 -15.03 -0.35
CA HIS A 39 7.36 -14.25 0.01
C HIS A 39 7.04 -12.94 0.74
N LEU A 40 5.77 -12.53 0.81
CA LEU A 40 5.38 -11.25 1.37
C LEU A 40 5.26 -11.30 2.88
N ASN A 41 5.82 -10.31 3.57
CA ASN A 41 5.61 -10.14 5.00
C ASN A 41 4.26 -9.44 5.26
N LYS A 42 3.28 -10.20 5.78
CA LYS A 42 1.95 -9.68 6.10
C LYS A 42 1.98 -8.49 7.08
N ILE A 43 2.90 -8.49 8.04
CA ILE A 43 2.97 -7.46 9.09
C ILE A 43 3.42 -6.15 8.46
N LEU A 44 4.41 -6.19 7.57
CA LEU A 44 4.89 -5.01 6.85
C LEU A 44 3.76 -4.34 6.05
N PHE A 45 2.98 -5.13 5.31
CA PHE A 45 1.86 -4.60 4.53
C PHE A 45 0.69 -4.11 5.42
N ILE A 46 0.47 -4.71 6.60
CA ILE A 46 -0.51 -4.19 7.57
C ILE A 46 -0.07 -2.83 8.11
N ILE A 47 1.20 -2.69 8.50
CA ILE A 47 1.75 -1.41 8.98
C ILE A 47 1.64 -0.35 7.88
N LEU A 48 2.01 -0.71 6.64
CA LEU A 48 1.88 0.18 5.49
C LEU A 48 0.43 0.62 5.25
N PHE A 49 -0.51 -0.33 5.29
CA PHE A 49 -1.93 -0.04 5.13
C PHE A 49 -2.45 0.93 6.21
N LEU A 50 -2.14 0.67 7.48
CA LEU A 50 -2.55 1.53 8.60
C LEU A 50 -1.90 2.92 8.53
N ALA A 51 -0.62 2.99 8.20
CA ALA A 51 0.08 4.25 8.01
C ALA A 51 -0.54 5.07 6.87
N SER A 52 -0.72 4.45 5.69
CA SER A 52 -1.36 5.11 4.55
C SER A 52 -2.80 5.53 4.83
N LEU A 53 -3.56 4.75 5.60
CA LEU A 53 -4.91 5.12 6.04
C LEU A 53 -4.89 6.36 6.93
N CYS A 54 -3.99 6.42 7.92
CA CYS A 54 -3.84 7.59 8.79
C CYS A 54 -3.47 8.84 8.00
N PHE A 55 -2.51 8.74 7.07
CA PHE A 55 -2.10 9.85 6.22
C PHE A 55 -3.18 10.26 5.21
N PHE A 56 -3.96 9.30 4.70
CA PHE A 56 -5.10 9.59 3.85
C PHE A 56 -6.17 10.41 4.58
N VAL A 57 -6.58 9.98 5.78
CA VAL A 57 -7.56 10.71 6.60
C VAL A 57 -7.05 12.11 6.98
N SER A 58 -5.78 12.20 7.39
CA SER A 58 -5.12 13.48 7.67
C SER A 58 -5.12 14.41 6.45
N GLY A 59 -4.71 13.90 5.29
CA GLY A 59 -4.69 14.65 4.04
C GLY A 59 -6.08 15.13 3.61
N VAL A 60 -7.11 14.29 3.73
CA VAL A 60 -8.50 14.68 3.45
C VAL A 60 -8.94 15.82 4.38
N TYR A 61 -8.65 15.73 5.69
CA TYR A 61 -8.96 16.78 6.64
C TYR A 61 -8.30 18.11 6.26
N PHE A 62 -7.02 18.10 5.87
CA PHE A 62 -6.30 19.30 5.45
C PHE A 62 -6.75 19.84 4.09
N CYS A 63 -7.19 18.99 3.15
CA CYS A 63 -7.79 19.42 1.88
C CYS A 63 -9.06 20.27 2.11
N ILE A 64 -9.84 19.94 3.15
CA ILE A 64 -11.08 20.67 3.47
C ILE A 64 -10.78 22.00 4.19
N LYS A 65 -9.69 22.07 4.95
CA LYS A 65 -9.36 23.20 5.84
C LYS A 65 -8.35 24.21 5.27
N SER A 66 -7.55 23.85 4.27
CA SER A 66 -6.37 24.64 3.86
C SER A 66 -6.53 25.36 2.52
N THR A 67 -5.80 26.47 2.34
CA THR A 67 -5.65 27.20 1.07
C THR A 67 -4.67 26.51 0.11
N GLU A 68 -3.80 25.63 0.59
CA GLU A 68 -2.86 24.82 -0.21
C GLU A 68 -3.45 23.47 -0.63
N VAL A 69 -4.64 23.51 -1.24
CA VAL A 69 -5.42 22.31 -1.61
C VAL A 69 -4.63 21.38 -2.54
N ALA A 70 -3.83 21.93 -3.46
CA ALA A 70 -3.08 21.13 -4.44
C ALA A 70 -2.03 20.22 -3.77
N PHE A 71 -1.30 20.72 -2.77
CA PHE A 71 -0.29 19.95 -2.06
C PHE A 71 -0.94 18.83 -1.24
N GLN A 72 -1.96 19.17 -0.46
CA GLN A 72 -2.67 18.21 0.37
C GLN A 72 -3.38 17.16 -0.47
N ALA A 73 -3.95 17.54 -1.63
CA ALA A 73 -4.59 16.61 -2.55
C ALA A 73 -3.59 15.61 -3.14
N ALA A 74 -2.37 16.04 -3.48
CA ALA A 74 -1.33 15.15 -3.99
C ALA A 74 -0.86 14.14 -2.94
N VAL A 75 -0.60 14.59 -1.70
CA VAL A 75 -0.24 13.71 -0.57
C VAL A 75 -1.37 12.73 -0.25
N THR A 76 -2.62 13.21 -0.25
CA THR A 76 -3.81 12.38 -0.05
C THR A 76 -3.93 11.32 -1.13
N THR A 77 -3.74 11.70 -2.39
CA THR A 77 -3.83 10.78 -3.53
C THR A 77 -2.75 9.70 -3.46
N ALA A 78 -1.49 10.07 -3.19
CA ALA A 78 -0.39 9.12 -3.05
C ALA A 78 -0.61 8.12 -1.91
N ASN A 79 -1.11 8.59 -0.76
CA ASN A 79 -1.45 7.71 0.36
C ASN A 79 -2.69 6.86 0.07
N GLY A 80 -3.67 7.37 -0.67
CA GLY A 80 -4.83 6.60 -1.14
C GLY A 80 -4.42 5.46 -2.05
N ILE A 81 -3.54 5.72 -3.03
CA ILE A 81 -2.97 4.68 -3.91
C ILE A 81 -2.20 3.65 -3.07
N SER A 82 -1.36 4.09 -2.13
CA SER A 82 -0.58 3.18 -1.27
C SER A 82 -1.48 2.31 -0.38
N MET A 83 -2.56 2.88 0.14
CA MET A 83 -3.59 2.17 0.92
C MET A 83 -4.30 1.12 0.07
N LEU A 84 -4.74 1.46 -1.15
CA LEU A 84 -5.40 0.52 -2.06
C LEU A 84 -4.47 -0.61 -2.48
N SER A 85 -3.22 -0.27 -2.84
CA SER A 85 -2.18 -1.23 -3.21
C SER A 85 -1.89 -2.23 -2.09
N SER A 86 -1.58 -1.74 -0.88
CA SER A 86 -1.32 -2.59 0.29
C SER A 86 -2.56 -3.40 0.70
N GLY A 87 -3.75 -2.82 0.64
CA GLY A 87 -5.01 -3.51 0.88
C GLY A 87 -5.25 -4.66 -0.10
N PHE A 88 -5.04 -4.44 -1.40
CA PHE A 88 -5.16 -5.49 -2.41
C PHE A 88 -4.19 -6.65 -2.14
N ILE A 89 -2.94 -6.35 -1.80
CA ILE A 89 -1.93 -7.34 -1.47
C ILE A 89 -2.34 -8.16 -0.25
N LEU A 90 -2.82 -7.50 0.81
CA LEU A 90 -3.30 -8.17 2.02
C LEU A 90 -4.49 -9.07 1.73
N VAL A 91 -5.47 -8.62 0.95
CA VAL A 91 -6.63 -9.42 0.55
C VAL A 91 -6.20 -10.68 -0.19
N GLN A 92 -5.30 -10.57 -1.18
CA GLN A 92 -4.78 -11.74 -1.89
C GLN A 92 -4.01 -12.69 -0.95
N LYS A 93 -3.22 -12.15 -0.02
CA LYS A 93 -2.45 -12.96 0.93
C LYS A 93 -3.36 -13.70 1.90
N PHE A 94 -4.36 -13.02 2.50
CA PHE A 94 -5.34 -13.67 3.37
C PHE A 94 -6.18 -14.69 2.62
N TRP A 95 -6.57 -14.41 1.37
CA TRP A 95 -7.28 -15.36 0.53
C TRP A 95 -6.46 -16.64 0.29
N ASN A 96 -5.18 -16.49 -0.04
CA ASN A 96 -4.30 -17.63 -0.28
C ASN A 96 -4.08 -18.43 1.01
N ILE A 97 -3.85 -17.79 2.15
CA ILE A 97 -3.69 -18.46 3.45
C ILE A 97 -4.97 -19.21 3.84
N HIS A 98 -6.14 -18.58 3.70
CA HIS A 98 -7.42 -19.18 4.08
C HIS A 98 -7.76 -20.41 3.24
N ASN A 99 -7.58 -20.33 1.92
CA ASN A 99 -7.87 -21.45 1.04
C ASN A 99 -6.81 -22.55 1.10
N ALA A 100 -5.54 -22.20 1.34
CA ALA A 100 -4.49 -23.18 1.60
C ALA A 100 -4.83 -24.01 2.87
N LYS A 101 -5.24 -23.33 3.95
CA LYS A 101 -5.72 -24.00 5.18
C LYS A 101 -6.92 -24.91 4.94
N LYS A 102 -7.91 -24.46 4.17
CA LYS A 102 -9.10 -25.28 3.82
C LYS A 102 -8.74 -26.55 3.05
N LEU A 103 -7.68 -26.51 2.25
CA LEU A 103 -7.23 -27.62 1.42
C LEU A 103 -6.14 -28.47 2.09
N GLY A 104 -5.69 -28.11 3.30
CA GLY A 104 -4.61 -28.79 3.99
C GLY A 104 -3.24 -28.68 3.29
N ILE A 105 -3.05 -27.68 2.44
CA ILE A 105 -1.80 -27.46 1.69
C ILE A 105 -1.14 -26.15 2.13
N THR A 106 0.10 -25.93 1.72
CA THR A 106 0.83 -24.68 2.02
C THR A 106 0.34 -23.51 1.15
N GLU A 107 0.56 -22.27 1.62
CA GLU A 107 0.24 -21.05 0.85
C GLU A 107 0.92 -21.05 -0.54
N ALA A 108 2.17 -21.52 -0.59
CA ALA A 108 2.95 -21.60 -1.82
C ALA A 108 2.35 -22.58 -2.83
N GLU A 109 1.97 -23.78 -2.38
CA GLU A 109 1.32 -24.80 -3.23
C GLU A 109 -0.04 -24.33 -3.75
N PHE A 110 -0.83 -23.66 -2.89
CA PHE A 110 -2.10 -23.10 -3.31
C PHE A 110 -1.92 -22.02 -4.37
N ALA A 111 -0.98 -21.09 -4.17
CA ALA A 111 -0.66 -20.06 -5.14
C ALA A 111 -0.20 -20.65 -6.48
N GLN A 112 0.66 -21.68 -6.47
CA GLN A 112 1.08 -22.37 -7.69
C GLN A 112 -0.08 -23.05 -8.42
N LYS A 113 -0.97 -23.74 -7.71
CA LYS A 113 -2.17 -24.37 -8.30
C LYS A 113 -3.08 -23.34 -8.97
N ARG A 114 -3.21 -22.14 -8.39
CA ARG A 114 -4.05 -21.05 -8.90
C ARG A 114 -3.47 -20.41 -10.16
N VAL A 115 -2.14 -20.35 -10.30
CA VAL A 115 -1.48 -19.88 -11.53
C VAL A 115 -1.71 -20.84 -12.70
N LYS A 116 -1.63 -22.15 -12.46
CA LYS A 116 -1.81 -23.17 -13.52
C LYS A 116 -3.25 -23.29 -14.05
N LYS A 117 -4.23 -22.69 -13.37
CA LYS A 117 -5.65 -22.70 -13.78
C LYS A 117 -6.04 -21.51 -14.67
N VAL A 118 -5.13 -20.56 -14.88
CA VAL A 118 -5.30 -19.42 -15.80
C VAL A 118 -4.51 -19.75 -17.07
#